data_AF-A0A5E4VBV9-F1
#
_entry.id   AF-A0A5E4VBV9-F1
#
_cell.length_a   1.000
_cell.length_b   1.000
_cell.length_c   1.000
_cell.angle_alpha   90.00
_cell.angle_beta   90.00
_cell.angle_gamma   90.00
#
_symmetry.space_group_name_H-M   'P 1'
#
loop_
_entity.id
_entity.type
_entity.pdbx_description
1 polymer ?
#
loop_
_entity_poly.entity_id
_entity_poly.type
_entity_poly.pdbx_seq_one_letter_code
_entity_poly.pdbx_strand_id
1 'polypeptide(L)'
;MKHHHTRHSAAERHALATMPSSAHSSARARQPVVLDPAGDPYARIAVEAYAEACAQDQPWLAEALQRQYQLAGGTPSSAAAIWRTFHEAQQLARDGNNYDEAAWTHVALHLCGVLGAMNL
;
A
#
# COMPACT_ATOMS: atom_id res chain seq x y z
N MET A 1 -18.16 -4.57 -80.68
CA MET A 1 -18.75 -5.33 -79.55
C MET A 1 -17.81 -5.25 -78.35
N LYS A 2 -18.38 -4.99 -77.16
CA LYS A 2 -17.78 -5.04 -75.81
C LYS A 2 -17.14 -3.76 -75.24
N HIS A 3 -18.05 -2.95 -74.68
CA HIS A 3 -18.05 -2.16 -73.44
C HIS A 3 -16.78 -1.53 -72.83
N HIS A 4 -16.92 -0.23 -72.59
CA HIS A 4 -16.12 0.68 -71.77
C HIS A 4 -16.16 0.38 -70.26
N HIS A 5 -15.07 0.83 -69.60
CA HIS A 5 -14.91 1.42 -68.25
C HIS A 5 -15.81 0.92 -67.10
N THR A 6 -15.27 0.71 -65.89
CA THR A 6 -15.11 1.81 -64.92
C THR A 6 -14.35 1.32 -63.69
N ARG A 7 -13.38 2.12 -63.23
CA ARG A 7 -12.78 2.07 -61.88
C ARG A 7 -13.87 2.13 -60.81
N HIS A 8 -13.80 1.28 -59.78
CA HIS A 8 -14.36 1.65 -58.48
C HIS A 8 -13.54 1.10 -57.33
N SER A 9 -12.95 2.05 -56.61
CA SER A 9 -12.50 1.94 -55.22
C SER A 9 -13.71 1.61 -54.33
N ALA A 10 -13.56 0.68 -53.39
CA ALA A 10 -14.38 0.61 -52.19
C ALA A 10 -13.78 -0.38 -51.19
N ALA A 11 -13.19 0.20 -50.14
CA ALA A 11 -13.33 -0.24 -48.76
C ALA A 11 -13.24 -1.76 -48.52
N GLU A 12 -12.03 -2.22 -48.18
CA GLU A 12 -11.85 -3.43 -47.39
C GLU A 12 -12.56 -3.23 -46.05
N ARG A 13 -13.77 -3.77 -46.01
CA ARG A 13 -14.69 -3.86 -44.89
C ARG A 13 -14.05 -4.70 -43.79
N HIS A 14 -13.31 -4.05 -42.89
CA HIS A 14 -13.03 -4.56 -41.56
C HIS A 14 -14.34 -4.57 -40.76
N ALA A 15 -15.17 -5.58 -41.03
CA ALA A 15 -16.30 -5.95 -40.20
C ALA A 15 -15.82 -7.01 -39.21
N LEU A 16 -15.04 -6.61 -38.21
CA LEU A 16 -14.92 -7.39 -36.99
C LEU A 16 -15.96 -6.86 -36.01
N ALA A 17 -16.98 -7.69 -35.84
CA ALA A 17 -18.01 -7.66 -34.82
C ALA A 17 -17.68 -6.75 -33.62
N THR A 18 -18.36 -5.60 -33.53
CA THR A 18 -18.72 -5.01 -32.24
C THR A 18 -19.62 -6.02 -31.54
N MET A 19 -18.99 -6.96 -30.85
CA MET A 19 -19.63 -7.65 -29.75
C MET A 19 -20.12 -6.53 -28.82
N PRO A 20 -21.41 -6.45 -28.46
CA PRO A 20 -21.77 -5.71 -27.27
C PRO A 20 -21.06 -6.44 -26.13
N SER A 21 -19.89 -5.92 -25.73
CA SER A 21 -19.28 -6.31 -24.47
C SER A 21 -20.38 -6.15 -23.46
N SER A 22 -20.77 -7.28 -22.87
CA SER A 22 -21.81 -7.37 -21.86
C SER A 22 -21.33 -6.59 -20.64
N ALA A 23 -21.47 -5.26 -20.73
CA ALA A 23 -21.36 -4.29 -19.66
C ALA A 23 -22.60 -4.41 -18.75
N HIS A 24 -22.98 -5.65 -18.44
CA HIS A 24 -24.15 -6.03 -17.67
C HIS A 24 -23.86 -7.17 -16.69
N SER A 25 -22.60 -7.40 -16.33
CA SER A 25 -22.30 -8.04 -15.05
C SER A 25 -22.20 -6.96 -13.98
N SER A 26 -23.38 -6.49 -13.57
CA SER A 26 -23.68 -5.88 -12.29
C SER A 26 -22.54 -5.01 -11.72
N ALA A 27 -22.63 -3.70 -11.96
CA ALA A 27 -22.20 -2.73 -10.96
C ALA A 27 -23.10 -2.89 -9.70
N ARG A 28 -23.07 -4.08 -9.10
CA ARG A 28 -23.48 -4.33 -7.73
C ARG A 28 -22.58 -3.40 -6.96
N ALA A 29 -23.15 -2.31 -6.45
CA ALA A 29 -22.47 -1.34 -5.62
C ALA A 29 -21.48 -2.12 -4.75
N ARG A 30 -20.18 -1.95 -5.04
CA ARG A 30 -19.12 -2.80 -4.50
C ARG A 30 -19.12 -2.49 -3.00
N GLN A 31 -19.87 -3.28 -2.25
CA GLN A 31 -20.02 -3.03 -0.82
C GLN A 31 -18.62 -3.14 -0.22
N PRO A 32 -18.20 -2.18 0.62
CA PRO A 32 -16.91 -2.26 1.27
C PRO A 32 -16.82 -3.60 1.99
N VAL A 33 -15.88 -4.45 1.56
CA VAL A 33 -15.60 -5.70 2.26
C VAL A 33 -14.75 -5.33 3.46
N VAL A 34 -15.34 -5.44 4.64
CA VAL A 34 -14.61 -5.31 5.90
C VAL A 34 -13.92 -6.65 6.15
N LEU A 35 -12.60 -6.64 6.15
CA LEU A 35 -11.82 -7.80 6.56
C LEU A 35 -11.82 -7.88 8.09
N ASP A 36 -12.01 -9.09 8.63
CA ASP A 36 -11.88 -9.37 10.06
C ASP A 36 -10.70 -10.35 10.30
N PRO A 37 -9.45 -9.88 10.35
CA PRO A 37 -8.29 -10.74 10.60
C PRO A 37 -8.26 -11.39 12.00
N ALA A 38 -9.12 -10.95 12.93
CA ALA A 38 -9.22 -11.52 14.26
C ALA A 38 -10.17 -12.73 14.30
N GLY A 39 -11.27 -12.68 13.54
CA GLY A 39 -12.28 -13.75 13.47
C GLY A 39 -12.20 -14.64 12.22
N ASP A 40 -11.57 -14.19 11.14
CA ASP A 40 -11.49 -14.89 9.85
C ASP A 40 -10.03 -15.18 9.45
N PRO A 41 -9.62 -16.47 9.38
CA PRO A 41 -8.27 -16.85 8.99
C PRO A 41 -7.92 -16.50 7.54
N TYR A 42 -8.89 -16.45 6.63
CA TYR A 42 -8.64 -16.06 5.24
C TYR A 42 -8.43 -14.55 5.11
N ALA A 43 -9.19 -13.76 5.88
CA ALA A 43 -8.96 -12.33 6.01
C ALA A 43 -7.56 -12.06 6.56
N ARG A 44 -7.13 -12.82 7.58
CA ARG A 44 -5.78 -12.71 8.14
C ARG A 44 -4.69 -12.98 7.11
N ILE A 45 -4.77 -14.10 6.39
CA ILE A 45 -3.79 -14.45 5.35
C ILE A 45 -3.75 -13.38 4.25
N ALA A 46 -4.91 -12.84 3.84
CA ALA A 46 -4.96 -11.80 2.83
C ALA A 46 -4.24 -10.52 3.29
N VAL A 47 -4.41 -10.12 4.55
CA VAL A 47 -3.72 -8.96 5.11
C VAL A 47 -2.22 -9.23 5.29
N GLU A 48 -1.82 -10.42 5.74
CA GLU A 48 -0.41 -10.81 5.86
C GLU A 48 0.29 -10.80 4.49
N ALA A 49 -0.33 -11.39 3.47
CA ALA A 49 0.20 -11.39 2.11
C ALA A 49 0.29 -9.98 1.52
N TYR A 50 -0.70 -9.13 1.80
CA TYR A 50 -0.67 -7.74 1.36
C TYR A 50 0.42 -6.94 2.07
N ALA A 51 0.58 -7.13 3.38
CA ALA A 51 1.66 -6.50 4.14
C ALA A 51 3.04 -6.93 3.63
N GLU A 52 3.24 -8.22 3.33
CA GLU A 52 4.47 -8.73 2.74
C GLU A 52 4.74 -8.11 1.36
N ALA A 53 3.73 -8.01 0.50
CA ALA A 53 3.85 -7.36 -0.80
C ALA A 53 4.21 -5.87 -0.68
N CYS A 54 3.68 -5.18 0.33
CA CYS A 54 4.01 -3.79 0.62
C CYS A 54 5.40 -3.61 1.24
N ALA A 55 6.03 -4.64 1.79
CA ALA A 55 7.26 -4.49 2.57
C ALA A 55 8.45 -3.94 1.75
N GLN A 56 8.47 -4.17 0.43
CA GLN A 56 9.51 -3.68 -0.47
C GLN A 56 9.31 -2.22 -0.87
N ASP A 57 8.11 -1.85 -1.31
CA ASP A 57 7.82 -0.53 -1.89
C ASP A 57 7.31 0.48 -0.84
N GLN A 58 6.62 -0.01 0.18
CA GLN A 58 5.96 0.79 1.22
C GLN A 58 6.13 0.15 2.60
N PRO A 59 7.37 0.13 3.15
CA PRO A 59 7.67 -0.54 4.43
C PRO A 59 6.80 -0.03 5.59
N TRP A 60 6.45 1.25 5.59
CA TRP A 60 5.59 1.87 6.61
C TRP A 60 4.16 1.31 6.61
N LEU A 61 3.61 0.94 5.43
CA LEU A 61 2.26 0.41 5.29
C LEU A 61 2.22 -1.06 5.75
N ALA A 62 3.23 -1.84 5.36
CA ALA A 62 3.41 -3.21 5.83
C ALA A 62 3.40 -3.28 7.36
N GLU A 63 4.15 -2.40 8.01
CA GLU A 63 4.18 -2.31 9.47
C GLU A 63 2.87 -1.83 10.10
N ALA A 64 2.21 -0.83 9.51
CA ALA A 64 0.94 -0.34 10.01
C ALA A 64 -0.11 -1.46 10.03
N LEU A 65 -0.16 -2.27 8.96
CA LEU A 65 -1.00 -3.45 8.87
C LEU A 65 -0.61 -4.51 9.91
N GLN A 66 0.68 -4.81 10.04
CA GLN A 66 1.16 -5.78 11.03
C GLN A 66 0.84 -5.35 12.46
N ARG A 67 0.96 -4.06 12.79
CA ARG A 67 0.61 -3.53 14.12
C ARG A 67 -0.89 -3.52 14.36
N GLN A 68 -1.68 -3.05 13.39
CA GLN A 68 -3.13 -2.96 13.51
C GLN A 68 -3.77 -4.34 13.74
N TYR A 69 -3.25 -5.36 13.06
CA TYR A 69 -3.81 -6.71 13.11
C TYR A 69 -2.96 -7.70 13.93
N GLN A 70 -1.93 -7.22 14.64
CA GLN A 70 -1.03 -8.04 15.47
C GLN A 70 -0.49 -9.26 14.71
N LEU A 71 -0.06 -9.02 13.47
CA LEU A 71 0.49 -10.04 12.58
C LEU A 71 1.92 -10.34 13.01
N ALA A 72 2.31 -11.61 13.01
CA ALA A 72 3.66 -12.01 13.35
C ALA A 72 4.58 -11.82 12.13
N GLY A 73 5.76 -11.21 12.32
CA GLY A 73 6.92 -11.50 11.45
C GLY A 73 7.32 -10.48 10.39
N GLY A 74 6.98 -9.20 10.50
CA GLY A 74 7.58 -8.19 9.61
C GLY A 74 8.97 -7.75 10.02
N THR A 75 9.86 -7.53 9.04
CA THR A 75 11.07 -6.72 9.29
C THR A 75 10.62 -5.28 9.50
N PRO A 76 10.89 -4.68 10.67
CA PRO A 76 10.46 -3.32 10.91
C PRO A 76 11.13 -2.36 9.93
N SER A 77 10.38 -1.37 9.44
CA SER A 77 10.88 -0.30 8.60
C SER A 77 12.03 0.41 9.28
N SER A 78 12.93 1.00 8.49
CA SER A 78 14.03 1.80 9.02
C SER A 78 13.53 2.88 9.98
N ALA A 79 12.41 3.54 9.68
CA ALA A 79 11.78 4.53 10.55
C ALA A 79 11.36 3.95 11.90
N ALA A 80 10.70 2.78 11.93
CA ALA A 80 10.30 2.13 13.18
C ALA A 80 11.49 1.55 13.96
N ALA A 81 12.54 1.09 13.28
CA ALA A 81 13.80 0.70 13.92
C ALA A 81 14.49 1.89 14.59
N ILE A 82 14.52 3.04 13.91
CA ILE A 82 15.05 4.29 14.45
C ILE A 82 14.23 4.74 15.67
N TRP A 83 12.89 4.68 15.62
CA TRP A 83 12.03 5.00 16.77
C TRP A 83 12.24 4.09 17.98
N ARG A 84 12.41 2.78 17.76
CA ARG A 84 12.71 1.83 18.85
C ARG A 84 14.06 2.12 19.48
N THR A 85 15.09 2.34 18.65
CA THR A 85 16.43 2.69 19.12
C THR A 85 16.42 3.99 19.92
N PHE A 86 15.67 5.00 19.45
CA PHE A 86 15.48 6.26 20.18
C PHE A 86 14.82 6.04 21.55
N HIS A 87 13.75 5.24 21.60
CA HIS A 87 13.05 4.98 22.85
C HIS A 87 13.92 4.21 23.85
N GLU A 88 14.67 3.20 23.39
CA GLU A 88 15.63 2.47 24.22
C GLU A 88 16.71 3.40 24.77
N ALA A 89 17.28 4.28 23.92
CA ALA A 89 18.27 5.26 24.35
C ALA A 89 17.71 6.26 25.37
N GLN A 90 16.47 6.72 25.19
CA GLN A 90 15.81 7.63 26.13
C GLN A 90 15.58 6.95 27.49
N GLN A 91 15.15 5.69 27.49
CA GLN A 91 14.95 4.92 28.73
C GLN A 91 16.27 4.74 29.47
N LEU A 92 17.34 4.36 28.76
CA LEU A 92 18.66 4.21 29.35
C LEU A 92 19.21 5.55 29.90
N ALA A 93 18.89 6.67 29.25
CA ALA A 93 19.26 7.99 29.72
C ALA A 93 18.47 8.44 30.96
N ARG A 94 17.21 7.99 31.12
CA ARG A 94 16.39 8.27 32.32
C ARG A 94 16.95 7.62 33.57
N ASP A 95 17.59 6.46 33.43
CA ASP A 95 18.29 5.77 34.52
C ASP A 95 19.64 6.44 34.86
N GLY A 96 20.10 7.36 34.01
CA GLY A 96 21.31 8.14 34.20
C GLY A 96 21.09 9.43 35.00
N ASN A 97 22.17 9.96 35.58
CA ASN A 97 22.12 11.13 36.45
C ASN A 97 21.98 12.49 35.69
N ASN A 98 21.89 12.43 34.36
CA ASN A 98 22.04 13.59 33.46
C ASN A 98 20.84 13.72 32.51
N TYR A 99 19.68 13.18 32.88
CA TYR A 99 18.50 13.19 32.04
C TYR A 99 17.93 14.60 31.89
N ASP A 100 17.85 15.09 30.66
CA ASP A 100 17.19 16.35 30.31
C ASP A 100 15.96 16.06 29.43
N GLU A 101 14.77 16.22 30.01
CA GLU A 101 13.51 15.97 29.33
C GLU A 101 13.26 16.90 28.13
N ALA A 102 13.69 18.16 28.22
CA ALA A 102 13.49 19.14 27.15
C ALA A 102 14.37 18.79 25.94
N ALA A 103 15.61 18.37 26.18
CA ALA A 103 16.51 17.90 25.12
C ALA A 103 15.94 16.67 24.40
N TRP A 104 15.49 15.66 25.14
CA TRP A 104 14.88 14.46 24.55
C TRP A 104 13.59 14.76 23.78
N THR A 105 12.75 15.67 24.30
CA THR A 105 11.55 16.12 23.60
C THR A 105 11.88 16.84 22.29
N HIS A 106 12.93 17.66 22.29
CA HIS A 106 13.39 18.35 21.08
C HIS A 106 13.87 17.35 20.01
N VAL A 107 14.65 16.33 20.41
CA VAL A 107 15.09 15.27 19.49
C VAL A 107 13.89 14.49 18.95
N ALA A 108 12.89 14.16 19.78
CA ALA A 108 11.68 13.47 19.33
C ALA A 108 10.91 14.29 18.28
N LEU A 109 10.76 15.60 18.48
CA LEU A 109 10.11 16.49 17.50
C LEU A 109 10.89 16.54 16.17
N HIS A 110 12.22 16.63 16.24
CA HIS A 110 13.06 16.61 15.05
C HIS A 110 12.94 15.27 14.30
N LEU A 111 12.94 14.16 15.04
CA LEU A 111 12.80 12.81 14.50
C LEU A 111 11.43 12.61 13.84
N CYS A 112 10.35 13.10 14.45
CA CYS A 112 9.02 13.17 13.83
C CYS A 112 9.04 13.94 12.51
N GLY A 113 9.73 15.09 12.47
CA GLY A 113 9.85 15.89 11.26
C GLY A 113 10.58 15.17 10.14
N VAL A 114 11.74 14.58 10.43
CA VAL A 114 12.57 13.87 9.44
C VAL A 114 11.88 12.60 8.94
N LEU A 115 11.36 11.76 9.84
CA LEU A 115 10.71 10.51 9.46
C LEU A 115 9.34 10.74 8.81
N GLY A 116 8.64 11.81 9.18
CA GLY A 116 7.41 12.23 8.51
C GLY A 116 7.66 12.79 7.10
N ALA A 117 8.79 13.48 6.89
CA ALA A 117 9.18 13.99 5.58
C ALA A 117 9.71 12.89 4.63
N MET A 118 10.25 11.78 5.16
CA MET A 118 10.66 10.62 4.36
C MET A 118 9.48 9.76 3.87
N ASN A 119 8.26 10.09 4.28
CA ASN A 119 7.04 9.34 3.96
C ASN A 119 6.11 10.10 2.97
N LEU A 120 6.59 11.18 2.36
CA LEU A 120 5.95 12.02 1.34
C LEU A 120 6.73 11.94 0.03
#